data_AF-S4RX92-F1
#
_entry.id   AF-S4RX92-F1
#
_cell.length_a   1.000
_cell.length_b   1.000
_cell.length_c   1.000
_cell.angle_alpha   90.00
_cell.angle_beta   90.00
_cell.angle_gamma   90.00
#
_symmetry.space_group_name_H-M   'P 1'
#
loop_
_entity.id
_entity.type
_entity.pdbx_description
1 polymer ?
#
loop_
_entity_poly.entity_id
_entity_poly.type
_entity_poly.pdbx_seq_one_letter_code
_entity_poly.pdbx_strand_id
1 'polypeptide(L)'
;FVKVQQQKLQKLVTETMQLKALLPKVVHGDILHATTKLRHLEMVLEDRDKEVEKLRLDCEHLRAKLDIALGDCQKEKEDKLKARRQLSDAQRQLEQQADFCTSLGAVVCTLLWRVSRSEASVQAILVGCKVKEFFTLASQTVESYVKSMPGDFKTEDAGGDESQFVLAMAGIVTNIAATACGREYLMSMPGGKTILDVFLQILMELSTGQCIKFKTLILMTLYNVSINTSGLLYLAEKQGMVKLLCWLLEGEQDAELRCHALRLIQSLLLEPGTSQEVADGVRSCLPEHFLQSLVANRHVELRDAAKELHEDLQAIHIKA
;
A
#
# COMPACT_ATOMS: atom_id res chain seq x y z
N PHE A 1 -94.91 -74.94 -33.24
CA PHE A 1 -95.75 -73.73 -33.36
C PHE A 1 -96.10 -73.21 -31.97
N VAL A 2 -95.54 -72.07 -31.56
CA VAL A 2 -95.88 -71.45 -30.28
C VAL A 2 -97.25 -70.78 -30.44
N LYS A 3 -98.30 -71.33 -29.82
CA LYS A 3 -99.65 -70.75 -29.81
C LYS A 3 -99.72 -69.65 -28.76
N VAL A 4 -99.70 -68.40 -29.21
CA VAL A 4 -99.84 -67.22 -28.35
C VAL A 4 -101.28 -66.75 -28.39
N GLN A 5 -101.88 -66.48 -27.21
CA GLN A 5 -103.21 -65.87 -27.12
C GLN A 5 -103.18 -64.48 -27.77
N GLN A 6 -104.04 -64.23 -28.75
CA GLN A 6 -104.09 -63.00 -29.55
C GLN A 6 -104.19 -61.74 -28.67
N GLN A 7 -104.92 -61.80 -27.56
CA GLN A 7 -104.98 -60.73 -26.56
C GLN A 7 -103.62 -60.40 -25.92
N LYS A 8 -102.80 -61.41 -25.61
CA LYS A 8 -101.46 -61.20 -25.04
C LYS A 8 -100.50 -60.58 -26.06
N LEU A 9 -100.59 -61.00 -27.32
CA LEU A 9 -99.80 -60.42 -28.40
C LEU A 9 -100.19 -58.96 -28.67
N GLN A 10 -101.48 -58.65 -28.72
CA GLN A 10 -101.98 -57.28 -28.85
C GLN A 10 -101.56 -56.41 -27.67
N LYS A 11 -101.61 -56.93 -26.43
CA LYS A 11 -101.15 -56.19 -25.25
C LYS A 11 -99.66 -55.86 -25.34
N LEU A 12 -98.83 -56.84 -25.73
CA LEU A 12 -97.40 -56.63 -25.92
C LEU A 12 -97.10 -55.61 -27.03
N VAL A 13 -97.80 -55.67 -28.17
CA VAL A 13 -97.66 -54.69 -29.26
C VAL A 13 -98.06 -53.29 -28.79
N THR A 14 -99.13 -53.18 -27.99
CA THR A 14 -99.62 -51.90 -27.45
C THR A 14 -98.62 -51.32 -26.44
N GLU A 15 -98.13 -52.13 -25.50
CA GLU A 15 -97.08 -51.74 -24.55
C GLU A 15 -95.78 -51.37 -25.28
N THR A 16 -95.41 -52.09 -26.34
CA THR A 16 -94.23 -51.78 -27.16
C THR A 16 -94.41 -50.47 -27.94
N MET A 17 -95.61 -50.21 -28.49
CA MET A 17 -95.91 -48.95 -29.16
C MET A 17 -95.96 -47.76 -28.19
N GLN A 18 -96.54 -47.95 -27.00
CA GLN A 18 -96.53 -46.94 -25.94
C GLN A 18 -95.10 -46.64 -25.47
N LEU A 19 -94.27 -47.68 -25.26
CA LEU A 19 -92.84 -47.52 -24.97
C LEU A 19 -92.13 -46.77 -26.09
N LYS A 20 -92.36 -47.13 -27.37
CA LYS A 20 -91.73 -46.45 -28.51
C LYS A 20 -92.18 -45.00 -28.68
N ALA A 21 -93.39 -44.66 -28.25
CA ALA A 21 -93.93 -43.29 -28.27
C ALA A 21 -93.50 -42.46 -27.06
N LEU A 22 -93.27 -43.10 -25.90
CA LEU A 22 -92.87 -42.45 -24.65
C LEU A 22 -91.34 -42.34 -24.53
N LEU A 23 -90.56 -43.30 -25.04
CA LEU A 23 -89.10 -43.29 -24.95
C LEU A 23 -88.47 -42.00 -25.47
N PRO A 24 -88.85 -41.45 -26.65
CA PRO A 24 -88.28 -40.19 -27.15
C PRO A 24 -88.76 -38.94 -26.37
N LYS A 25 -89.89 -39.05 -25.67
CA LYS A 25 -90.43 -37.98 -24.80
C LYS A 25 -89.77 -37.97 -23.42
N VAL A 26 -89.36 -39.15 -22.94
CA VAL A 26 -88.65 -39.35 -21.66
C VAL A 26 -87.14 -39.22 -21.83
N VAL A 27 -86.57 -39.74 -22.93
CA VAL A 27 -85.20 -39.50 -23.39
C VAL A 27 -85.22 -38.27 -24.29
N HIS A 28 -85.50 -37.12 -23.68
CA HIS A 28 -85.56 -35.85 -24.37
C HIS A 28 -84.14 -35.35 -24.70
N GLY A 29 -84.00 -34.54 -25.76
CA GLY A 29 -82.72 -33.93 -26.15
C GLY A 29 -82.05 -33.17 -24.99
N ASP A 30 -82.85 -32.62 -24.07
CA ASP A 30 -82.38 -31.94 -22.86
C ASP A 30 -81.67 -32.88 -21.88
N ILE A 31 -82.11 -34.14 -21.73
CA ILE A 31 -81.45 -35.12 -20.84
C ILE A 31 -80.13 -35.59 -21.45
N LEU A 32 -80.08 -35.80 -22.77
CA LEU A 32 -78.84 -36.14 -23.48
C LEU A 32 -77.84 -34.96 -23.46
N HIS A 33 -78.33 -33.73 -23.62
CA HIS A 33 -77.54 -32.52 -23.52
C HIS A 33 -77.01 -32.30 -22.10
N ALA A 34 -77.86 -32.47 -21.08
CA ALA A 34 -77.47 -32.41 -19.68
C ALA A 34 -76.42 -33.47 -19.34
N THR A 35 -76.58 -34.71 -19.83
CA THR A 35 -75.61 -35.80 -19.64
C THR A 35 -74.25 -35.49 -20.29
N THR A 36 -74.27 -34.93 -21.51
CA THR A 36 -73.03 -34.54 -22.22
C THR A 36 -72.33 -33.38 -21.52
N LYS A 37 -73.10 -32.39 -21.05
CA LYS A 37 -72.59 -31.25 -20.27
C LYS A 37 -72.03 -31.70 -18.92
N LEU A 38 -72.69 -32.63 -18.25
CA LEU A 38 -72.23 -33.20 -16.98
C LEU A 38 -70.91 -33.96 -17.16
N ARG A 39 -70.78 -34.79 -18.20
CA ARG A 39 -69.51 -35.45 -18.54
C ARG A 39 -68.38 -34.46 -18.86
N HIS A 40 -68.69 -33.37 -19.54
CA HIS A 40 -67.70 -32.32 -19.81
C HIS A 40 -67.27 -31.61 -18.51
N LEU A 41 -68.22 -31.31 -17.63
CA LEU A 41 -67.93 -30.72 -16.32
C LEU A 41 -67.12 -31.67 -15.43
N GLU A 42 -67.40 -32.97 -15.44
CA GLU A 42 -66.60 -33.99 -14.75
C GLU A 42 -65.15 -34.00 -15.25
N MET A 43 -64.94 -33.98 -16.56
CA MET A 43 -63.60 -33.92 -17.14
C MET A 43 -62.85 -32.63 -16.76
N VAL A 44 -63.54 -31.48 -16.80
CA VAL A 44 -62.96 -30.20 -16.37
C VAL A 44 -62.64 -30.23 -14.87
N LEU A 45 -63.48 -30.84 -14.05
CA LEU A 45 -63.25 -30.98 -12.60
C LEU A 45 -62.03 -31.87 -12.32
N GLU A 46 -61.89 -33.00 -13.01
CA GLU A 46 -60.69 -33.85 -12.91
C GLU A 46 -59.41 -33.12 -13.32
N ASP A 47 -59.45 -32.32 -14.38
CA ASP A 47 -58.29 -31.54 -14.81
C ASP A 47 -57.95 -30.42 -13.81
N ARG A 48 -58.96 -29.79 -13.21
CA ARG A 48 -58.77 -28.80 -12.15
C ARG A 48 -58.23 -29.42 -10.87
N ASP A 49 -58.68 -30.61 -10.49
CA ASP A 49 -58.16 -31.33 -9.32
C ASP A 49 -56.68 -31.68 -9.50
N LYS A 50 -56.27 -32.11 -10.69
CA LYS A 50 -54.85 -32.34 -11.02
C LYS A 50 -54.02 -31.05 -10.96
N GLU A 51 -54.57 -29.94 -11.45
CA GLU A 51 -53.91 -28.63 -11.41
C GLU A 51 -53.75 -28.13 -9.97
N VAL A 52 -54.78 -28.26 -9.14
CA VAL A 52 -54.74 -27.92 -7.71
C VAL A 52 -53.68 -28.75 -6.98
N GLU A 53 -53.64 -30.06 -7.21
CA GLU A 53 -52.65 -30.92 -6.56
C GLU A 53 -51.22 -30.57 -7.01
N LYS A 54 -51.03 -30.27 -8.30
CA LYS A 54 -49.73 -29.80 -8.81
C LYS A 54 -49.31 -28.48 -8.14
N LEU A 55 -50.20 -27.49 -8.10
CA LEU A 55 -49.92 -26.19 -7.47
C LEU A 55 -49.62 -26.36 -5.97
N ARG A 56 -50.28 -27.29 -5.30
CA ARG A 56 -50.02 -27.62 -3.89
C ARG A 56 -48.60 -28.15 -3.71
N LEU A 57 -48.17 -29.11 -4.52
CA LEU A 57 -46.81 -29.65 -4.49
C LEU A 57 -45.76 -28.56 -4.79
N ASP A 58 -46.03 -27.70 -5.77
CA ASP A 58 -45.14 -26.57 -6.09
C ASP A 58 -45.04 -25.58 -4.93
N CYS A 59 -46.15 -25.28 -4.23
CA CYS A 59 -46.15 -24.45 -3.02
C CYS A 59 -45.33 -25.07 -1.90
N GLU A 60 -45.44 -26.38 -1.67
CA GLU A 60 -44.67 -27.08 -0.64
C GLU A 60 -43.16 -27.06 -0.95
N HIS A 61 -42.79 -27.29 -2.21
CA HIS A 61 -41.40 -27.22 -2.67
C HIS A 61 -40.80 -25.82 -2.53
N LEU A 62 -41.56 -24.79 -2.93
CA LEU A 62 -41.12 -23.39 -2.80
C LEU A 62 -40.97 -22.97 -1.34
N ARG A 63 -41.87 -23.41 -0.44
CA ARG A 63 -41.72 -23.17 1.01
C ARG A 63 -40.45 -23.81 1.55
N ALA A 64 -40.20 -25.08 1.23
CA ALA A 64 -38.98 -25.76 1.66
C ALA A 64 -37.71 -25.05 1.18
N LYS A 65 -37.69 -24.59 -0.08
CA LYS A 65 -36.57 -23.78 -0.60
C LYS A 65 -36.40 -22.45 0.10
N LEU A 66 -37.51 -21.77 0.43
CA LEU A 66 -37.47 -20.51 1.17
C LEU A 66 -36.90 -20.71 2.57
N ASP A 67 -37.31 -21.75 3.28
CA ASP A 67 -36.82 -22.06 4.63
C ASP A 67 -35.30 -22.34 4.63
N ILE A 68 -34.82 -23.10 3.64
CA ILE A 68 -33.38 -23.35 3.45
C ILE A 68 -32.65 -22.03 3.20
N ALA A 69 -33.13 -21.22 2.25
CA ALA A 69 -32.49 -19.94 1.91
C ALA A 69 -32.47 -18.95 3.09
N LEU A 70 -33.52 -18.94 3.92
CA LEU A 70 -33.56 -18.13 5.14
C LEU A 70 -32.54 -18.62 6.17
N GLY A 71 -32.41 -19.94 6.35
CA GLY A 71 -31.40 -20.53 7.22
C GLY A 71 -29.97 -20.20 6.77
N ASP A 72 -29.69 -20.33 5.49
CA ASP A 72 -28.38 -19.98 4.91
C ASP A 72 -28.09 -18.49 5.05
N CYS A 73 -29.07 -17.62 4.79
CA CYS A 73 -28.93 -16.17 4.96
C CYS A 73 -28.63 -15.79 6.42
N GLN A 74 -29.28 -16.44 7.39
CA GLN A 74 -29.01 -16.20 8.81
C GLN A 74 -27.60 -16.64 9.21
N LYS A 75 -27.18 -17.83 8.76
CA LYS A 75 -25.83 -18.33 8.98
C LYS A 75 -24.77 -17.42 8.37
N GLU A 76 -24.96 -16.96 7.14
CA GLU A 76 -24.04 -16.04 6.47
C GLU A 76 -23.93 -14.70 7.22
N LYS A 77 -25.04 -14.18 7.77
CA LYS A 77 -25.02 -12.98 8.61
C LYS A 77 -24.20 -13.18 9.87
N GLU A 78 -24.34 -14.31 10.55
CA GLU A 78 -23.57 -14.64 11.75
C GLU A 78 -22.08 -14.78 11.46
N ASP A 79 -21.73 -15.50 10.38
CA ASP A 79 -20.35 -15.66 9.94
C ASP A 79 -19.72 -14.32 9.53
N LYS A 80 -20.46 -13.46 8.82
CA LYS A 80 -20.03 -12.10 8.46
C LYS A 80 -19.78 -11.23 9.68
N LEU A 81 -20.62 -11.31 10.71
CA LEU A 81 -20.42 -10.57 11.97
C LEU A 81 -19.18 -11.07 12.70
N LYS A 82 -18.95 -12.40 12.73
CA LYS A 82 -17.76 -12.99 13.33
C LYS A 82 -16.48 -12.55 12.61
N ALA A 83 -16.47 -12.61 11.28
CA ALA A 83 -15.34 -12.17 10.46
C ALA A 83 -15.02 -10.67 10.65
N ARG A 84 -16.05 -9.81 10.73
CA ARG A 84 -15.87 -8.38 11.00
C ARG A 84 -15.23 -8.11 12.36
N ARG A 85 -15.62 -8.87 13.40
CA ARG A 85 -15.00 -8.74 14.73
C ARG A 85 -13.53 -9.16 14.70
N GLN A 86 -13.22 -10.30 14.08
CA GLN A 86 -11.85 -10.76 13.93
C GLN A 86 -10.97 -9.77 13.16
N LEU A 87 -11.50 -9.16 12.09
CA LEU A 87 -10.79 -8.13 11.35
C LEU A 87 -10.50 -6.90 12.21
N SER A 88 -11.50 -6.42 12.96
CA SER A 88 -11.33 -5.27 13.86
C SER A 88 -10.33 -5.56 14.98
N ASP A 89 -10.36 -6.77 15.55
CA ASP A 89 -9.39 -7.18 16.57
C ASP A 89 -7.96 -7.27 15.99
N ALA A 90 -7.80 -7.84 14.80
CA ALA A 90 -6.52 -7.93 14.12
C ALA A 90 -5.97 -6.54 13.75
N GLN A 91 -6.81 -5.63 13.27
CA GLN A 91 -6.42 -4.24 12.98
C GLN A 91 -5.89 -3.54 14.22
N ARG A 92 -6.62 -3.63 15.34
CA ARG A 92 -6.18 -3.07 16.62
C ARG A 92 -4.87 -3.68 17.12
N GLN A 93 -4.67 -4.99 16.94
CA GLN A 93 -3.42 -5.65 17.32
C GLN A 93 -2.24 -5.17 16.46
N LEU A 94 -2.46 -4.99 15.15
CA LEU A 94 -1.43 -4.47 14.25
C LEU A 94 -1.04 -3.03 14.58
N GLU A 95 -2.02 -2.16 14.87
CA GLU A 95 -1.77 -0.78 15.31
C GLU A 95 -0.95 -0.75 16.60
N GLN A 96 -1.34 -1.53 17.61
CA GLN A 96 -0.59 -1.62 18.87
C GLN A 96 0.83 -2.16 18.68
N GLN A 97 1.01 -3.13 17.79
CA GLN A 97 2.33 -3.67 17.47
C GLN A 97 3.19 -2.66 16.71
N ALA A 98 2.60 -1.88 15.80
CA ALA A 98 3.30 -0.82 15.09
C ALA A 98 3.80 0.25 16.08
N ASP A 99 2.93 0.75 16.95
CA ASP A 99 3.28 1.73 17.99
C ASP A 99 4.40 1.22 18.90
N PHE A 100 4.27 -0.03 19.37
CA PHE A 100 5.28 -0.66 20.21
C PHE A 100 6.63 -0.80 19.50
N CYS A 101 6.65 -1.28 18.25
CA CYS A 101 7.86 -1.45 17.46
C CYS A 101 8.55 -0.11 17.18
N THR A 102 7.76 0.92 16.85
CA THR A 102 8.25 2.28 16.63
C THR A 102 8.88 2.85 17.90
N SER A 103 8.20 2.73 19.04
CA SER A 103 8.73 3.22 20.33
C SER A 103 9.98 2.47 20.76
N LEU A 104 9.98 1.14 20.63
CA LEU A 104 11.16 0.31 20.89
C LEU A 104 12.34 0.70 19.97
N GLY A 105 12.07 0.88 18.68
CA GLY A 105 13.06 1.33 17.70
C GLY A 105 13.65 2.69 18.05
N ALA A 106 12.81 3.67 18.39
CA ALA A 106 13.22 5.00 18.83
C ALA A 106 14.18 4.93 20.02
N VAL A 107 13.82 4.18 21.07
CA VAL A 107 14.63 4.03 22.27
C VAL A 107 15.95 3.32 21.99
N VAL A 108 15.91 2.13 21.38
CA VAL A 108 17.11 1.30 21.17
C VAL A 108 18.07 1.96 20.18
N CYS A 109 17.57 2.52 19.09
CA CYS A 109 18.42 3.19 18.10
C CYS A 109 18.99 4.49 18.65
N THR A 110 18.27 5.22 19.50
CA THR A 110 18.82 6.41 20.17
C THR A 110 19.98 6.04 21.10
N LEU A 111 19.86 4.94 21.85
CA LEU A 111 20.95 4.43 22.67
C LEU A 111 22.15 4.00 21.81
N LEU A 112 21.89 3.24 20.74
CA LEU A 112 22.94 2.76 19.84
C LEU A 112 23.63 3.93 19.12
N TRP A 113 22.88 4.97 18.73
CA TRP A 113 23.44 6.20 18.17
C TRP A 113 24.39 6.88 19.15
N ARG A 114 24.04 6.96 20.43
CA ARG A 114 24.92 7.54 21.45
C ARG A 114 26.20 6.71 21.63
N VAL A 115 26.07 5.39 21.70
CA VAL A 115 27.21 4.47 21.88
C VAL A 115 28.12 4.45 20.65
N SER A 116 27.56 4.55 19.44
CA SER A 116 28.33 4.55 18.19
C SER A 116 29.19 5.80 17.97
N ARG A 117 29.15 6.80 18.87
CA ARG A 117 30.08 7.93 18.85
C ARG A 117 31.53 7.52 19.13
N SER A 118 31.74 6.35 19.72
CA SER A 118 33.07 5.79 19.96
C SER A 118 33.49 4.89 18.81
N GLU A 119 34.69 5.10 18.27
CA GLU A 119 35.25 4.25 17.21
C GLU A 119 35.34 2.78 17.62
N ALA A 120 35.71 2.48 18.87
CA ALA A 120 35.76 1.11 19.39
C ALA A 120 34.36 0.44 19.35
N SER A 121 33.30 1.20 19.60
CA SER A 121 31.93 0.70 19.51
C SER A 121 31.52 0.46 18.06
N VAL A 122 31.90 1.34 17.14
CA VAL A 122 31.67 1.13 15.70
C VAL A 122 32.37 -0.15 15.22
N GLN A 123 33.63 -0.36 15.59
CA GLN A 123 34.36 -1.59 15.25
C GLN A 123 33.63 -2.84 15.78
N ALA A 124 33.16 -2.81 17.03
CA ALA A 124 32.39 -3.92 17.61
C ALA A 124 31.06 -4.18 16.87
N ILE A 125 30.36 -3.12 16.45
CA ILE A 125 29.12 -3.22 15.66
C ILE A 125 29.42 -3.88 14.31
N LEU A 126 30.47 -3.45 13.61
CA LEU A 126 30.79 -3.91 12.25
C LEU A 126 31.28 -5.37 12.21
N VAL A 127 31.92 -5.87 13.26
CA VAL A 127 32.29 -7.28 13.41
C VAL A 127 31.08 -8.14 13.83
N GLY A 128 30.01 -7.52 14.33
CA GLY A 128 28.80 -8.20 14.77
C GLY A 128 28.02 -8.87 13.63
N CYS A 129 27.34 -9.98 13.93
CA CYS A 129 26.63 -10.77 12.92
C CYS A 129 25.35 -10.12 12.36
N LYS A 130 24.86 -9.04 12.98
CA LYS A 130 23.60 -8.35 12.62
C LYS A 130 23.76 -7.06 11.85
N VAL A 131 25.00 -6.68 11.51
CA VAL A 131 25.27 -5.44 10.77
C VAL A 131 24.60 -5.43 9.39
N LYS A 132 24.52 -6.58 8.70
CA LYS A 132 23.89 -6.66 7.38
C LYS A 132 22.39 -6.40 7.46
N GLU A 133 21.70 -7.09 8.37
CA GLU A 133 20.28 -6.90 8.62
C GLU A 133 19.98 -5.48 9.12
N PHE A 134 20.85 -4.90 9.94
CA PHE A 134 20.73 -3.50 10.37
C PHE A 134 20.68 -2.55 9.17
N PHE A 135 21.60 -2.64 8.23
CA PHE A 135 21.61 -1.76 7.05
C PHE A 135 20.38 -1.99 6.15
N THR A 136 19.94 -3.23 5.97
CA THR A 136 18.70 -3.52 5.22
C THR A 136 17.48 -2.87 5.88
N LEU A 137 17.33 -3.04 7.20
CA LEU A 137 16.24 -2.44 7.95
C LEU A 137 16.34 -0.91 7.96
N ALA A 138 17.55 -0.35 8.12
CA ALA A 138 17.77 1.09 8.06
C ALA A 138 17.28 1.67 6.73
N SER A 139 17.69 1.08 5.61
CA SER A 139 17.29 1.53 4.29
C SER A 139 15.77 1.50 4.12
N GLN A 140 15.14 0.38 4.47
CA GLN A 140 13.69 0.19 4.33
C GLN A 140 12.88 1.12 5.25
N THR A 141 13.27 1.24 6.52
CA THR A 141 12.57 2.09 7.50
C THR A 141 12.65 3.56 7.08
N VAL A 142 13.85 4.01 6.71
CA VAL A 142 14.10 5.39 6.33
C VAL A 142 13.37 5.75 5.02
N GLU A 143 13.42 4.87 4.01
CA GLU A 143 12.70 5.04 2.76
C GLU A 143 11.17 5.04 2.96
N SER A 144 10.66 4.09 3.76
CA SER A 144 9.23 3.99 4.05
C SER A 144 8.70 5.23 4.76
N TYR A 145 9.45 5.77 5.71
CA TYR A 145 9.06 6.96 6.46
C TYR A 145 8.90 8.19 5.55
N VAL A 146 9.85 8.38 4.62
CA VAL A 146 9.77 9.50 3.66
C VAL A 146 8.59 9.34 2.70
N LYS A 147 8.35 8.12 2.20
CA LYS A 147 7.20 7.83 1.33
C LYS A 147 5.85 8.00 2.01
N SER A 148 5.76 7.79 3.32
CA SER A 148 4.53 7.98 4.09
C SER A 148 4.27 9.43 4.51
N MET A 149 5.24 10.33 4.37
CA MET A 149 5.07 11.73 4.78
C MET A 149 4.12 12.49 3.82
N PRO A 150 3.16 13.27 4.34
CA PRO A 150 2.34 14.16 3.53
C PRO A 150 3.19 15.24 2.85
N GLY A 151 2.89 15.58 1.60
CA GLY A 151 3.67 16.55 0.80
C GLY A 151 3.83 17.94 1.43
N ASP A 152 2.86 18.39 2.23
CA ASP A 152 2.85 19.72 2.87
C ASP A 152 3.37 19.73 4.31
N PHE A 153 3.94 18.62 4.80
CA PHE A 153 4.34 18.47 6.20
C PHE A 153 5.56 19.36 6.52
N LYS A 154 5.40 20.41 7.33
CA LYS A 154 6.50 21.25 7.82
C LYS A 154 6.94 20.76 9.21
N THR A 155 8.23 20.51 9.34
CA THR A 155 8.86 19.70 10.41
C THR A 155 8.86 20.27 11.83
N GLU A 156 8.08 21.31 12.14
CA GLU A 156 7.93 21.72 13.55
C GLU A 156 7.18 20.66 14.38
N ASP A 157 6.48 19.71 13.74
CA ASP A 157 5.76 18.60 14.39
C ASP A 157 6.53 17.25 14.45
N ALA A 158 7.83 17.21 14.10
CA ALA A 158 8.64 15.98 14.13
C ALA A 158 9.14 15.57 15.54
N GLY A 159 8.22 15.55 16.51
CA GLY A 159 8.49 15.15 17.89
C GLY A 159 8.17 13.68 18.21
N GLY A 160 7.55 12.94 17.29
CA GLY A 160 7.07 11.58 17.53
C GLY A 160 8.13 10.50 17.43
N ASP A 161 7.85 9.33 18.01
CA ASP A 161 8.77 8.18 18.06
C ASP A 161 9.25 7.75 16.67
N GLU A 162 8.40 7.82 15.63
CA GLU A 162 8.79 7.49 14.24
C GLU A 162 9.94 8.38 13.74
N SER A 163 9.80 9.69 13.93
CA SER A 163 10.82 10.66 13.52
C SER A 163 12.12 10.48 14.30
N GLN A 164 12.03 10.20 15.61
CA GLN A 164 13.20 9.92 16.45
C GLN A 164 13.88 8.62 16.04
N PHE A 165 13.11 7.58 15.73
CA PHE A 165 13.62 6.30 15.26
C PHE A 165 14.41 6.48 13.96
N VAL A 166 13.84 7.16 12.97
CA VAL A 166 14.48 7.44 11.67
C VAL A 166 15.73 8.30 11.83
N LEU A 167 15.65 9.38 12.62
CA LEU A 167 16.82 10.23 12.91
C LEU A 167 17.93 9.45 13.61
N ALA A 168 17.59 8.57 14.56
CA ALA A 168 18.57 7.76 15.26
C ALA A 168 19.23 6.72 14.34
N MET A 169 18.47 6.09 13.45
CA MET A 169 19.01 5.19 12.42
C MET A 169 19.99 5.91 11.51
N ALA A 170 19.61 7.09 11.01
CA ALA A 170 20.49 7.93 10.21
C ALA A 170 21.76 8.31 10.98
N GLY A 171 21.61 8.73 12.22
CA GLY A 171 22.72 9.10 13.09
C GLY A 171 23.70 7.97 13.40
N ILE A 172 23.22 6.73 13.54
CA ILE A 172 24.09 5.55 13.65
C ILE A 172 24.95 5.41 12.39
N VAL A 173 24.33 5.50 11.21
CA VAL A 173 25.05 5.39 9.93
C VAL A 173 26.06 6.54 9.78
N THR A 174 25.70 7.76 10.21
CA THR A 174 26.61 8.90 10.19
C THR A 174 27.84 8.69 11.08
N ASN A 175 27.65 8.16 12.28
CA ASN A 175 28.75 7.82 13.18
C ASN A 175 29.63 6.69 12.62
N ILE A 176 29.03 5.68 11.97
CA ILE A 176 29.78 4.64 11.28
C ILE A 176 30.69 5.28 10.20
N ALA A 177 30.11 6.14 9.35
CA ALA A 177 30.85 6.84 8.30
C ALA A 177 31.97 7.75 8.85
N ALA A 178 31.86 8.26 10.08
CA ALA A 178 32.88 9.09 10.70
C ALA A 178 34.21 8.32 10.95
N THR A 179 34.16 6.99 11.05
CA THR A 179 35.34 6.15 11.30
C THR A 179 35.95 5.59 10.01
N ALA A 180 37.26 5.34 9.98
CA ALA A 180 37.92 4.78 8.79
C ALA A 180 37.39 3.38 8.43
N CYS A 181 37.28 2.48 9.41
CA CYS A 181 36.74 1.13 9.21
C CYS A 181 35.28 1.14 8.76
N GLY A 182 34.47 2.09 9.24
CA GLY A 182 33.09 2.23 8.81
C GLY A 182 32.94 2.68 7.36
N ARG A 183 33.78 3.62 6.89
CA ARG A 183 33.81 3.99 5.46
C ARG A 183 34.20 2.82 4.57
N GLU A 184 35.23 2.09 4.96
CA GLU A 184 35.67 0.89 4.24
C GLU A 184 34.54 -0.15 4.18
N TYR A 185 33.82 -0.38 5.29
CA TYR A 185 32.69 -1.28 5.31
C TYR A 185 31.55 -0.82 4.39
N LEU A 186 31.16 0.46 4.46
CA LEU A 186 30.08 1.05 3.65
C LEU A 186 30.34 0.87 2.15
N MET A 187 31.60 1.01 1.74
CA MET A 187 32.02 0.88 0.34
C MET A 187 32.26 -0.57 -0.10
N SER A 188 32.59 -1.46 0.83
CA SER A 188 32.86 -2.88 0.52
C SER A 188 31.59 -3.72 0.46
N MET A 189 30.53 -3.31 1.16
CA MET A 189 29.33 -4.13 1.34
C MET A 189 28.14 -3.59 0.54
N PRO A 190 27.35 -4.44 -0.15
CA PRO A 190 26.18 -4.00 -0.91
C PRO A 190 25.19 -3.18 -0.06
N GLY A 191 24.88 -3.62 1.16
CA GLY A 191 23.96 -2.91 2.06
C GLY A 191 24.46 -1.52 2.46
N GLY A 192 25.78 -1.31 2.50
CA GLY A 192 26.37 0.01 2.75
C GLY A 192 26.14 0.97 1.59
N LYS A 193 26.33 0.52 0.35
CA LYS A 193 25.99 1.31 -0.85
C LYS A 193 24.49 1.57 -0.95
N THR A 194 23.66 0.58 -0.66
CA THR A 194 22.20 0.73 -0.71
C THR A 194 21.70 1.84 0.23
N ILE A 195 22.21 1.93 1.47
CA ILE A 195 21.77 3.01 2.37
C ILE A 195 22.20 4.39 1.86
N LEU A 196 23.38 4.50 1.23
CA LEU A 196 23.85 5.76 0.62
C LEU A 196 22.99 6.16 -0.58
N ASP A 197 22.59 5.20 -1.41
CA ASP A 197 21.66 5.41 -2.51
C ASP A 197 20.29 5.89 -2.02
N VAL A 198 19.76 5.25 -0.96
CA VAL A 198 18.51 5.68 -0.31
C VAL A 198 18.63 7.09 0.26
N PHE A 199 19.74 7.41 0.91
CA PHE A 199 20.00 8.76 1.42
C PHE A 199 20.03 9.83 0.33
N LEU A 200 20.68 9.56 -0.80
CA LEU A 200 20.68 10.45 -1.96
C LEU A 200 19.27 10.62 -2.54
N GLN A 201 18.52 9.52 -2.68
CA GLN A 201 17.13 9.54 -3.15
C GLN A 201 16.25 10.42 -2.25
N ILE A 202 16.39 10.30 -0.94
CA ILE A 202 15.64 11.09 0.04
C ILE A 202 15.95 12.58 -0.05
N LEU A 203 17.22 12.95 -0.26
CA LEU A 203 17.59 14.36 -0.48
C LEU A 203 16.92 14.95 -1.73
N MET A 204 16.64 14.12 -2.75
CA MET A 204 15.94 14.54 -3.97
C MET A 204 14.42 14.62 -3.79
N GLU A 205 13.83 13.78 -2.93
CA GLU A 205 12.38 13.71 -2.71
C GLU A 205 11.86 14.77 -1.74
N LEU A 206 12.64 15.10 -0.70
CA LEU A 206 12.20 16.02 0.35
C LEU A 206 12.25 17.48 -0.09
N SER A 207 11.12 18.18 0.04
CA SER A 207 11.04 19.60 -0.32
C SER A 207 11.83 20.51 0.64
N THR A 208 12.10 21.74 0.19
CA THR A 208 12.85 22.74 0.95
C THR A 208 12.20 23.03 2.31
N GLY A 209 12.98 23.10 3.37
CA GLY A 209 12.47 23.33 4.73
C GLY A 209 11.96 22.07 5.45
N GLN A 210 11.81 20.94 4.75
CA GLN A 210 11.39 19.68 5.36
C GLN A 210 12.56 18.86 5.87
N CYS A 211 12.38 18.28 7.07
CA CYS A 211 13.29 17.28 7.63
C CYS A 211 14.74 17.76 7.71
N ILE A 212 14.96 19.04 8.03
CA ILE A 212 16.29 19.68 8.06
C ILE A 212 17.31 18.84 8.83
N LYS A 213 17.00 18.44 10.07
CA LYS A 213 17.91 17.60 10.89
C LYS A 213 18.29 16.29 10.20
N PHE A 214 17.34 15.68 9.51
CA PHE A 214 17.57 14.43 8.80
C PHE A 214 18.42 14.64 7.55
N LYS A 215 18.14 15.69 6.76
CA LYS A 215 18.98 16.11 5.62
C LYS A 215 20.41 16.42 6.07
N THR A 216 20.59 17.11 7.19
CA THR A 216 21.91 17.40 7.78
C THR A 216 22.68 16.12 8.11
N LEU A 217 22.04 15.13 8.77
CA LEU A 217 22.67 13.84 9.04
C LEU A 217 23.07 13.10 7.77
N ILE A 218 22.21 13.12 6.74
CA ILE A 218 22.54 12.53 5.45
C ILE A 218 23.77 13.21 4.84
N LEU A 219 23.78 14.55 4.74
CA LEU A 219 24.91 15.28 4.15
C LEU A 219 26.20 15.07 4.95
N MET A 220 26.12 15.04 6.28
CA MET A 220 27.27 14.71 7.14
C MET A 220 27.76 13.28 6.86
N THR A 221 26.86 12.32 6.64
CA THR A 221 27.23 10.95 6.26
C THR A 221 27.95 10.90 4.93
N LEU A 222 27.42 11.60 3.91
CA LEU A 222 27.99 11.63 2.57
C LEU A 222 29.35 12.32 2.55
N TYR A 223 29.50 13.45 3.26
CA TYR A 223 30.79 14.11 3.48
C TYR A 223 31.78 13.18 4.20
N ASN A 224 31.35 12.50 5.26
CA ASN A 224 32.22 11.54 5.93
C ASN A 224 32.69 10.46 4.97
N VAL A 225 31.80 9.87 4.17
CA VAL A 225 32.15 8.87 3.14
C VAL A 225 33.14 9.43 2.11
N SER A 226 33.00 10.69 1.70
CA SER A 226 33.86 11.33 0.71
C SER A 226 35.32 11.53 1.19
N ILE A 227 35.59 11.43 2.50
CA ILE A 227 36.96 11.44 3.04
C ILE A 227 37.78 10.22 2.56
N ASN A 228 37.12 9.13 2.17
CA ASN A 228 37.77 7.92 1.64
C ASN A 228 37.68 7.88 0.10
N THR A 229 38.77 7.53 -0.59
CA THR A 229 38.85 7.53 -2.05
C THR A 229 37.75 6.70 -2.73
N SER A 230 37.44 5.50 -2.23
CA SER A 230 36.38 4.67 -2.84
C SER A 230 35.00 5.32 -2.72
N GLY A 231 34.71 5.96 -1.59
CA GLY A 231 33.49 6.68 -1.31
C GLY A 231 33.38 7.94 -2.15
N LEU A 232 34.49 8.69 -2.27
CA LEU A 232 34.57 9.88 -3.10
C LEU A 232 34.27 9.57 -4.57
N LEU A 233 34.94 8.57 -5.14
CA LEU A 233 34.70 8.14 -6.53
C LEU A 233 33.26 7.64 -6.71
N TYR A 234 32.73 6.85 -5.77
CA TYR A 234 31.35 6.39 -5.82
C TYR A 234 30.32 7.52 -5.79
N LEU A 235 30.57 8.59 -5.03
CA LEU A 235 29.71 9.77 -5.00
C LEU A 235 29.87 10.62 -6.26
N ALA A 236 31.08 10.74 -6.79
CA ALA A 236 31.36 11.49 -8.00
C ALA A 236 30.71 10.85 -9.25
N GLU A 237 30.59 9.52 -9.27
CA GLU A 237 29.88 8.77 -10.32
C GLU A 237 28.35 8.98 -10.29
N LYS A 238 27.78 9.59 -9.23
CA LYS A 238 26.33 9.82 -9.13
C LYS A 238 25.90 10.96 -10.04
N GLN A 239 25.08 10.62 -11.03
CA GLN A 239 24.50 11.61 -11.94
C GLN A 239 23.69 12.64 -11.16
N GLY A 240 23.93 13.92 -11.47
CA GLY A 240 23.20 15.04 -10.86
C GLY A 240 23.64 15.39 -9.43
N MET A 241 24.70 14.77 -8.89
CA MET A 241 25.20 15.05 -7.54
C MET A 241 25.46 16.54 -7.31
N VAL A 242 26.23 17.18 -8.20
CA VAL A 242 26.55 18.61 -8.10
C VAL A 242 25.28 19.47 -8.13
N LYS A 243 24.35 19.16 -9.04
CA LYS A 243 23.07 19.87 -9.16
C LYS A 243 22.24 19.74 -7.88
N LEU A 244 22.18 18.56 -7.28
CA LEU A 244 21.49 18.33 -6.01
C LEU A 244 22.10 19.17 -4.88
N LEU A 245 23.42 19.17 -4.75
CA LEU A 245 24.11 19.94 -3.71
C LEU A 245 23.91 21.45 -3.90
N CYS A 246 24.01 21.96 -5.13
CA CYS A 246 23.71 23.37 -5.44
C CYS A 246 22.25 23.72 -5.12
N TRP A 247 21.29 22.85 -5.48
CA TRP A 247 19.88 23.06 -5.16
C TRP A 247 19.64 23.12 -3.64
N LEU A 248 20.27 22.22 -2.87
CA LEU A 248 20.20 22.24 -1.40
C LEU A 248 20.79 23.53 -0.83
N LEU A 249 21.91 24.02 -1.38
CA LEU A 249 22.52 25.28 -0.95
C LEU A 249 21.61 26.48 -1.15
N GLU A 250 21.00 26.59 -2.33
CA GLU A 250 20.12 27.72 -2.65
C GLU A 250 18.81 27.66 -1.85
N GLY A 251 18.19 26.47 -1.80
CA GLY A 251 16.88 26.28 -1.19
C GLY A 251 16.89 26.37 0.34
N GLU A 252 17.77 25.62 0.99
CA GLU A 252 17.71 25.43 2.45
C GLU A 252 18.32 26.60 3.20
N GLN A 253 17.69 27.07 4.28
CA GLN A 253 18.21 28.21 5.06
C GLN A 253 19.13 27.81 6.21
N ASP A 254 19.13 26.53 6.59
CA ASP A 254 19.89 26.01 7.71
C ASP A 254 21.40 26.08 7.43
N ALA A 255 22.15 26.68 8.35
CA ALA A 255 23.57 26.97 8.15
C ALA A 255 24.44 25.70 8.22
N GLU A 256 24.07 24.73 9.06
CA GLU A 256 24.80 23.47 9.23
C GLU A 256 24.62 22.59 7.98
N LEU A 257 23.38 22.45 7.51
CA LEU A 257 23.05 21.76 6.27
C LEU A 257 23.83 22.35 5.08
N ARG A 258 23.79 23.68 4.91
CA ARG A 258 24.54 24.37 3.86
C ARG A 258 26.04 24.15 3.98
N CYS A 259 26.59 24.17 5.20
CA CYS A 259 28.02 23.93 5.43
C CYS A 259 28.43 22.52 4.96
N HIS A 260 27.64 21.49 5.28
CA HIS A 260 27.92 20.13 4.82
C HIS A 260 27.81 19.99 3.30
N ALA A 261 26.84 20.66 2.66
CA ALA A 261 26.73 20.67 1.20
C ALA A 261 27.97 21.32 0.55
N LEU A 262 28.45 22.46 1.06
CA LEU A 262 29.69 23.10 0.57
C LEU A 262 30.91 22.19 0.73
N ARG A 263 31.10 21.61 1.92
CA ARG A 263 32.23 20.71 2.20
C ARG A 263 32.21 19.46 1.30
N LEU A 264 31.04 18.94 0.99
CA LEU A 264 30.90 17.81 0.08
C LEU A 264 31.21 18.21 -1.37
N ILE A 265 30.74 19.38 -1.83
CA ILE A 265 31.14 19.92 -3.15
C ILE A 265 32.66 20.09 -3.20
N GLN A 266 33.26 20.68 -2.19
CA GLN A 266 34.70 20.88 -2.11
C GLN A 266 35.46 19.56 -2.15
N SER A 267 35.00 18.55 -1.41
CA SER A 267 35.60 17.20 -1.45
C SER A 267 35.58 16.60 -2.85
N LEU A 268 34.48 16.77 -3.61
CA LEU A 268 34.36 16.31 -4.99
C LEU A 268 35.24 17.13 -5.96
N LEU A 269 35.37 18.44 -5.69
CA LEU A 269 36.16 19.38 -6.48
C LEU A 269 37.67 19.08 -6.40
N LEU A 270 38.13 18.64 -5.23
CA LEU A 270 39.54 18.33 -4.99
C LEU A 270 39.98 16.97 -5.55
N GLU A 271 39.04 16.13 -6.00
CA GLU A 271 39.37 14.85 -6.66
C GLU A 271 39.93 15.10 -8.07
N PRO A 272 41.20 14.71 -8.35
CA PRO A 272 41.85 15.04 -9.63
C PRO A 272 41.11 14.52 -10.86
N GLY A 273 40.41 13.39 -10.76
CA GLY A 273 39.66 12.80 -11.87
C GLY A 273 38.37 13.54 -12.25
N THR A 274 37.78 14.29 -11.33
CA THR A 274 36.45 14.91 -11.52
C THR A 274 36.44 16.42 -11.28
N SER A 275 37.59 17.00 -10.90
CA SER A 275 37.74 18.40 -10.52
C SER A 275 37.14 19.40 -11.52
N GLN A 276 37.48 19.28 -12.81
CA GLN A 276 36.98 20.20 -13.84
C GLN A 276 35.47 20.06 -14.07
N GLU A 277 34.97 18.82 -14.14
CA GLU A 277 33.54 18.54 -14.32
C GLU A 277 32.71 19.08 -13.15
N VAL A 278 33.18 18.88 -11.92
CA VAL A 278 32.55 19.43 -10.71
C VAL A 278 32.60 20.96 -10.74
N ALA A 279 33.74 21.56 -11.08
CA ALA A 279 33.88 23.01 -11.16
C ALA A 279 32.90 23.63 -12.17
N ASP A 280 32.79 23.05 -13.36
CA ASP A 280 31.88 23.53 -14.41
C ASP A 280 30.41 23.30 -14.01
N GLY A 281 30.13 22.16 -13.37
CA GLY A 281 28.83 21.88 -12.76
C GLY A 281 28.42 22.94 -11.73
N VAL A 282 29.31 23.27 -10.80
CA VAL A 282 29.05 24.29 -9.76
C VAL A 282 28.84 25.67 -10.39
N ARG A 283 29.68 26.08 -11.35
CA ARG A 283 29.53 27.39 -12.03
C ARG A 283 28.22 27.47 -12.83
N SER A 284 27.76 26.36 -13.40
CA SER A 284 26.49 26.32 -14.15
C SER A 284 25.26 26.34 -13.24
N CYS A 285 25.35 25.79 -12.03
CA CYS A 285 24.22 25.63 -11.11
C CYS A 285 24.14 26.72 -10.05
N LEU A 286 25.28 27.29 -9.63
CA LEU A 286 25.37 28.22 -8.50
C LEU A 286 25.78 29.61 -9.00
N PRO A 287 24.91 30.63 -8.89
CA PRO A 287 25.25 31.99 -9.25
C PRO A 287 26.38 32.56 -8.39
N GLU A 288 27.33 33.23 -9.04
CA GLU A 288 28.50 33.82 -8.37
C GLU A 288 28.12 34.78 -7.22
N HIS A 289 27.08 35.60 -7.41
CA HIS A 289 26.59 36.51 -6.37
C HIS A 289 26.06 35.78 -5.13
N PHE A 290 25.49 34.58 -5.31
CA PHE A 290 25.01 33.76 -4.20
C PHE A 290 26.20 33.19 -3.41
N LEU A 291 27.23 32.67 -4.08
CA LEU A 291 28.46 32.22 -3.43
C LEU A 291 29.14 33.35 -2.64
N GLN A 292 29.23 34.56 -3.21
CA GLN A 292 29.74 35.74 -2.52
C GLN A 292 28.93 36.10 -1.27
N SER A 293 27.60 35.92 -1.31
CA SER A 293 26.75 36.11 -0.13
C SER A 293 27.06 35.11 0.99
N LEU A 294 27.43 33.86 0.65
CA LEU A 294 27.87 32.85 1.61
C LEU A 294 29.25 33.19 2.19
N VAL A 295 30.17 33.70 1.37
CA VAL A 295 31.50 34.21 1.79
C VAL A 295 31.40 35.42 2.73
N ALA A 296 30.30 36.16 2.69
CA ALA A 296 29.99 37.26 3.60
C ALA A 296 29.07 36.85 4.77
N ASN A 297 28.77 35.57 4.94
CA ASN A 297 27.79 35.10 5.92
C ASN A 297 28.25 35.33 7.37
N ARG A 298 27.28 35.57 8.26
CA ARG A 298 27.52 35.76 9.70
C ARG A 298 27.94 34.47 10.39
N HIS A 299 27.45 33.32 9.92
CA HIS A 299 27.81 32.02 10.48
C HIS A 299 29.24 31.65 10.08
N VAL A 300 30.12 31.51 11.08
CA VAL A 300 31.57 31.40 10.90
C VAL A 300 31.94 30.19 10.04
N GLU A 301 31.48 28.99 10.42
CA GLU A 301 31.84 27.76 9.71
C GLU A 301 31.32 27.69 8.28
N LEU A 302 30.14 28.29 8.03
CA LEU A 302 29.54 28.35 6.70
C LEU A 302 30.33 29.30 5.81
N ARG A 303 30.69 30.46 6.36
CA ARG A 303 31.51 31.47 5.69
C ARG A 303 32.88 30.92 5.32
N ASP A 304 33.53 30.22 6.24
CA ASP A 304 34.88 29.70 6.03
C ASP A 304 34.86 28.58 4.97
N ALA A 305 33.89 27.65 5.03
CA ALA A 305 33.69 26.65 3.98
C ALA A 305 33.39 27.28 2.60
N ALA A 306 32.63 28.38 2.56
CA ALA A 306 32.33 29.08 1.31
C ALA A 306 33.57 29.78 0.72
N LYS A 307 34.43 30.34 1.57
CA LYS A 307 35.71 30.94 1.14
C LYS A 307 36.63 29.91 0.53
N GLU A 308 36.84 28.80 1.22
CA GLU A 308 37.71 27.74 0.73
C GLU A 308 37.21 27.19 -0.62
N LEU A 309 35.91 26.90 -0.75
CA LEU A 309 35.32 26.47 -2.02
C LEU A 309 35.53 27.51 -3.13
N HIS A 310 35.36 28.80 -2.81
CA HIS A 310 35.55 29.88 -3.79
C HIS A 310 37.00 29.98 -4.26
N GLU A 311 37.97 29.87 -3.35
CA GLU A 311 39.40 29.84 -3.67
C GLU A 311 39.76 28.64 -4.55
N ASP A 312 39.24 27.44 -4.23
CA ASP A 312 39.46 26.23 -5.01
C ASP A 312 38.89 26.34 -6.44
N LEU A 313 37.70 26.90 -6.59
CA LEU A 313 37.07 27.14 -7.90
C LEU A 313 37.87 28.13 -8.77
N GLN A 314 38.47 29.15 -8.15
CA GLN A 314 39.36 30.09 -8.85
C GLN A 314 40.68 29.44 -9.25
N ALA A 315 41.27 28.61 -8.38
CA ALA A 315 42.53 27.93 -8.65
C ALA A 315 42.41 26.96 -9.84
N ILE A 316 41.26 26.31 -10.01
CA ILE A 316 40.99 25.43 -11.17
C ILE A 316 40.83 26.25 -12.45
N HIS A 317 40.22 27.43 -12.38
CA HIS A 317 40.09 28.32 -13.55
C HIS A 317 41.44 28.78 -14.11
N ILE A 318 42.43 28.99 -13.25
CA ILE A 318 43.79 29.42 -13.66
C ILE A 318 44.59 28.27 -14.30
N LYS A 319 44.22 27.01 -14.03
CA LYS A 319 44.93 25.81 -14.53
C LYS A 319 44.36 25.25 -15.84
N ALA A 320 43.19 25.71 -16.27
CA ALA A 320 42.53 25.33 -17.53
C ALA A 320 42.94 26.28 -18.68
#